data_AF-A0A5D5AJA5-F1
#
_entry.id   AF-A0A5D5AJA5-F1
#
_cell.length_a   1.000
_cell.length_b   1.000
_cell.length_c   1.000
_cell.angle_alpha   90.00
_cell.angle_beta   90.00
_cell.angle_gamma   90.00
#
_symmetry.space_group_name_H-M   'P 1'
#
loop_
_entity.id
_entity.type
_entity.pdbx_description
1 polymer ?
#
loop_
_entity_poly.entity_id
_entity_poly.type
_entity_poly.pdbx_seq_one_letter_code
_entity_poly.pdbx_strand_id
1 'polypeptide(L)'
;MTRRPELRLGTTLAPGILAVVLFGMMGLIAWNTQFGGMAGFPDGISITSEIGYAMFDLEPLQSEEGAIGETEAFLAAFLLIAITLDAALDASLVLAKREESGESVTALISRSGDSTSAATGAAAADDRSTATDGGRDSDASTATADSSEGGESR
;
A
#
# COMPACT_ATOMS: atom_id res chain seq x y z
N MET A 1 -42.68 -18.58 -4.36
CA MET A 1 -42.04 -18.05 -5.59
C MET A 1 -40.59 -17.72 -5.28
N THR A 2 -39.65 -18.52 -5.76
CA THR A 2 -38.21 -18.29 -5.56
C THR A 2 -37.66 -17.67 -6.83
N ARG A 3 -37.23 -16.41 -6.77
CA ARG A 3 -36.56 -15.75 -7.91
C ARG A 3 -35.28 -16.51 -8.23
N ARG A 4 -35.12 -16.96 -9.48
CA ARG A 4 -33.87 -17.55 -9.95
C ARG A 4 -32.84 -16.42 -10.15
N PRO A 5 -31.58 -16.61 -9.74
CA PRO A 5 -30.54 -15.63 -10.00
C PRO A 5 -30.27 -15.53 -11.51
N GLU A 6 -30.46 -14.34 -12.08
CA GLU A 6 -30.11 -14.04 -13.47
C GLU A 6 -28.67 -13.54 -13.53
N LEU A 7 -27.81 -14.29 -14.21
CA LEU A 7 -26.42 -13.90 -14.45
C LEU A 7 -26.39 -12.79 -15.51
N ARG A 8 -25.80 -11.64 -15.18
CA ARG A 8 -25.60 -10.53 -16.11
C ARG A 8 -24.43 -10.85 -17.07
N LEU A 9 -24.74 -11.52 -18.17
CA LEU A 9 -23.77 -11.91 -19.22
C LEU A 9 -23.50 -10.83 -20.29
N GLY A 10 -23.98 -9.59 -20.09
CA GLY A 10 -23.77 -8.48 -21.03
C GLY A 10 -22.36 -7.90 -20.99
N THR A 11 -22.24 -6.57 -21.12
CA THR A 11 -20.97 -5.82 -21.12
C THR A 11 -20.06 -6.10 -19.90
N THR A 12 -20.62 -6.58 -18.79
CA THR A 12 -19.89 -7.00 -17.58
C THR A 12 -19.06 -8.28 -17.76
N LEU A 13 -19.24 -9.03 -18.84
CA LEU A 13 -18.47 -10.23 -19.14
C LEU A 13 -17.09 -9.91 -19.76
N ALA A 14 -16.97 -8.77 -20.45
CA ALA A 14 -15.74 -8.40 -21.15
C ALA A 14 -14.49 -8.30 -20.24
N PRO A 15 -14.55 -7.68 -19.04
CA PRO A 15 -13.42 -7.67 -18.11
C PRO A 15 -13.04 -9.07 -17.61
N GLY A 16 -14.03 -9.94 -17.40
CA GLY A 16 -13.79 -11.32 -16.97
C GLY A 16 -13.11 -12.15 -18.05
N ILE A 17 -13.52 -12.00 -19.31
CA ILE A 17 -12.86 -12.66 -20.45
C ILE A 17 -11.41 -12.17 -20.59
N LEU A 18 -11.18 -10.86 -20.45
CA LEU A 18 -9.83 -10.29 -20.51
C LEU A 18 -8.91 -10.91 -19.45
N ALA A 19 -9.40 -11.08 -18.23
CA ALA A 19 -8.64 -11.71 -17.15
C ALA A 19 -8.27 -13.17 -17.48
N VAL A 20 -9.20 -13.95 -18.03
CA VAL A 20 -8.95 -15.35 -18.43
C VAL A 20 -7.94 -15.43 -19.56
N VAL A 21 -8.02 -14.53 -20.54
CA VAL A 21 -7.05 -14.45 -21.65
C VAL A 21 -5.65 -14.12 -21.12
N LEU A 22 -5.53 -13.11 -20.25
CA LEU A 22 -4.26 -12.72 -19.66
C LEU A 22 -3.66 -13.85 -18.81
N PHE A 23 -4.48 -14.53 -18.02
CA PHE A 23 -4.06 -15.68 -17.23
C PHE A 23 -3.55 -16.82 -18.12
N GLY A 24 -4.28 -17.16 -19.18
CA GLY A 24 -3.85 -18.16 -20.15
C GLY A 24 -2.52 -17.78 -20.83
N MET A 25 -2.34 -16.51 -21.19
CA MET A 25 -1.10 -16.00 -21.76
C MET A 25 0.09 -16.14 -20.80
N MET A 26 -0.09 -15.77 -19.52
CA MET A 26 0.95 -15.96 -18.49
C MET A 26 1.30 -17.43 -18.29
N GLY A 27 0.30 -18.31 -18.27
CA GLY A 27 0.51 -19.75 -18.20
C GLY A 27 1.29 -20.30 -19.41
N LEU A 28 0.99 -19.81 -20.61
CA LEU A 28 1.69 -20.18 -21.84
C LEU A 28 3.16 -19.76 -21.80
N ILE A 29 3.45 -18.55 -21.31
CA ILE A 29 4.82 -18.05 -21.13
C ILE A 29 5.55 -18.93 -20.12
N ALA A 30 4.98 -19.14 -18.94
CA ALA A 30 5.59 -19.98 -17.91
C ALA A 30 5.87 -21.41 -18.39
N TRP A 31 4.99 -21.96 -19.24
CA TRP A 31 5.19 -23.28 -19.84
C TRP A 31 6.33 -23.31 -20.87
N ASN A 32 6.49 -22.25 -21.67
CA ASN A 32 7.50 -22.19 -22.73
C ASN A 32 8.86 -21.70 -22.23
N THR A 33 8.93 -21.09 -21.06
CA THR A 33 10.18 -20.61 -20.48
C THR A 33 11.04 -21.79 -20.01
N GLN A 34 12.20 -21.97 -20.66
CA GLN A 34 13.23 -22.87 -20.17
C GLN A 34 14.07 -22.18 -19.09
N PHE A 35 14.24 -22.84 -17.95
CA PHE A 35 15.20 -22.42 -16.94
C PHE A 35 16.53 -23.16 -17.18
N GLY A 36 17.64 -22.44 -17.12
CA GLY A 36 18.98 -23.04 -17.19
C GLY A 36 19.29 -23.93 -15.99
N GLY A 37 20.48 -24.53 -15.98
CA GLY A 37 20.98 -25.27 -14.82
C GLY A 37 21.04 -24.36 -13.58
N MET A 38 20.59 -24.87 -12.43
CA MET A 38 20.64 -24.13 -11.17
C MET A 38 22.10 -23.98 -10.72
N ALA A 39 22.70 -22.83 -11.02
CA ALA A 39 23.95 -22.40 -10.44
C ALA A 39 23.65 -21.65 -9.14
N GLY A 40 24.25 -22.08 -8.03
CA GLY A 40 24.22 -21.31 -6.78
C GLY A 40 25.07 -20.05 -6.90
N PHE A 41 24.89 -19.12 -5.97
CA PHE A 41 25.74 -17.95 -5.86
C PHE A 41 27.14 -18.33 -5.35
N PRO A 42 28.21 -17.66 -5.82
CA PRO A 42 29.55 -17.86 -5.28
C PRO A 42 29.62 -17.54 -3.79
N ASP A 43 30.41 -18.32 -3.04
CA ASP A 43 30.63 -18.08 -1.61
C ASP A 43 31.29 -16.70 -1.39
N GLY A 44 30.78 -15.95 -0.41
CA GLY A 44 31.31 -14.63 -0.04
C GLY A 44 30.67 -13.43 -0.77
N ILE A 45 29.76 -13.67 -1.72
CA ILE A 45 28.99 -12.61 -2.39
C ILE A 45 27.64 -12.41 -1.71
N SER A 46 27.35 -11.18 -1.31
CA SER A 46 26.04 -10.80 -0.75
C SER A 46 25.14 -10.26 -1.86
N ILE A 47 24.08 -11.00 -2.19
CA ILE A 47 23.08 -10.61 -3.20
C ILE A 47 22.47 -9.24 -2.84
N THR A 48 22.23 -8.98 -1.55
CA THR A 48 21.66 -7.72 -1.08
C THR A 48 22.58 -6.53 -1.35
N SER A 49 23.91 -6.70 -1.21
CA SER A 49 24.84 -5.60 -1.51
C SER A 49 24.96 -5.35 -3.00
N GLU A 50 25.02 -6.40 -3.82
CA GLU A 50 25.07 -6.27 -5.28
C GLU A 50 23.82 -5.58 -5.85
N ILE A 51 22.63 -5.93 -5.36
CA ILE A 51 21.39 -5.21 -5.71
C ILE A 51 21.47 -3.75 -5.27
N GLY A 52 21.99 -3.49 -4.06
CA GLY A 52 22.17 -2.13 -3.56
C GLY A 52 23.13 -1.30 -4.41
N TYR A 53 24.23 -1.90 -4.87
CA TYR A 53 25.19 -1.25 -5.75
C TYR A 53 24.58 -0.94 -7.13
N ALA A 54 23.84 -1.88 -7.72
CA ALA A 54 23.12 -1.66 -8.98
C ALA A 54 22.02 -0.59 -8.87
N MET A 55 21.37 -0.44 -7.71
CA MET A 55 20.33 0.58 -7.51
C MET A 55 20.89 2.00 -7.50
N PHE A 56 22.16 2.17 -7.13
CA PHE A 56 22.82 3.46 -6.97
C PHE A 56 23.93 3.72 -8.00
N ASP A 57 24.01 2.92 -9.07
CA ASP A 57 25.02 3.09 -10.14
C ASP A 57 26.45 3.03 -9.57
N LEU A 58 26.67 2.08 -8.66
CA LEU A 58 27.95 1.87 -7.98
C LEU A 58 28.68 0.66 -8.57
N GLU A 59 28.71 0.53 -9.90
CA GLU A 59 29.41 -0.55 -10.63
C GLU A 59 30.86 -0.78 -10.15
N PRO A 60 31.67 0.24 -9.80
CA PRO A 60 33.03 0.02 -9.31
C PRO A 60 33.11 -0.74 -7.98
N LEU A 61 32.00 -0.87 -7.24
CA LEU A 61 31.90 -1.61 -5.98
C LEU A 61 31.28 -3.01 -6.17
N GLN A 62 30.75 -3.31 -7.35
CA GLN A 62 30.21 -4.63 -7.69
C GLN A 62 31.35 -5.62 -7.87
N SER A 63 31.15 -6.86 -7.43
CA SER A 63 32.16 -7.91 -7.52
C SER A 63 32.36 -8.31 -9.00
N GLU A 64 33.49 -7.96 -9.63
CA GLU A 64 33.79 -8.41 -11.02
C GLU A 64 33.97 -9.94 -11.10
N GLU A 65 34.56 -10.54 -10.06
CA GLU A 65 34.81 -11.97 -9.96
C GLU A 65 33.60 -12.68 -9.32
N GLY A 66 32.62 -13.08 -10.15
CA GLY A 66 31.37 -13.69 -9.67
C GLY A 66 30.16 -12.75 -9.66
N ALA A 67 30.25 -11.63 -10.38
CA ALA A 67 29.10 -10.79 -10.70
C ALA A 67 27.91 -11.68 -11.05
N ILE A 68 26.78 -11.45 -10.37
CA ILE A 68 25.50 -12.01 -10.79
C ILE A 68 25.25 -11.37 -12.15
N GLY A 69 25.68 -12.04 -13.22
CA GLY A 69 25.42 -11.60 -14.57
C GLY A 69 23.91 -11.43 -14.66
N GLU A 70 23.46 -10.19 -14.91
CA GLU A 70 22.06 -9.76 -14.91
C GLU A 70 21.51 -9.07 -13.63
N THR A 71 22.32 -8.60 -12.67
CA THR A 71 21.80 -7.77 -11.55
C THR A 71 20.96 -6.58 -12.03
N GLU A 72 21.37 -5.91 -13.11
CA GLU A 72 20.62 -4.79 -13.70
C GLU A 72 19.28 -5.23 -14.31
N ALA A 73 19.27 -6.33 -15.08
CA ALA A 73 18.04 -6.83 -15.70
C ALA A 73 17.07 -7.35 -14.63
N PHE A 74 17.60 -7.97 -13.57
CA PHE A 74 16.84 -8.33 -12.39
C PHE A 74 16.25 -7.09 -11.70
N LEU A 75 17.05 -6.04 -11.47
CA LEU A 75 16.59 -4.78 -10.88
C LEU A 75 15.47 -4.14 -11.73
N ALA A 76 15.64 -4.13 -13.05
CA ALA A 76 14.65 -3.62 -13.99
C ALA A 76 13.34 -4.43 -13.91
N ALA A 77 13.42 -5.76 -13.91
CA ALA A 77 12.25 -6.63 -13.76
C ALA A 77 11.56 -6.41 -12.39
N PHE A 78 12.34 -6.29 -11.31
CA PHE A 78 11.84 -6.01 -9.97
C PHE A 78 11.08 -4.68 -9.90
N LEU A 79 11.64 -3.60 -10.46
CA LEU A 79 10.97 -2.29 -10.55
C LEU A 79 9.70 -2.36 -11.40
N LEU A 80 9.73 -3.07 -12.53
CA LEU A 80 8.57 -3.23 -13.39
C LEU A 80 7.43 -3.94 -12.65
N ILE A 81 7.74 -5.01 -11.89
CA ILE A 81 6.78 -5.70 -11.05
C ILE A 81 6.22 -4.77 -9.98
N ALA A 82 7.06 -3.97 -9.31
CA ALA A 82 6.62 -3.02 -8.29
C ALA A 82 5.61 -2.01 -8.83
N ILE A 83 5.92 -1.37 -9.98
CA ILE A 83 5.04 -0.41 -10.66
C ILE A 83 3.74 -1.09 -11.11
N THR A 84 3.85 -2.31 -11.65
CA THR A 84 2.67 -3.06 -12.12
C THR A 84 1.75 -3.42 -10.96
N LEU A 85 2.31 -3.83 -9.81
CA LEU A 85 1.55 -4.19 -8.64
C LEU A 85 0.83 -2.98 -8.02
N ASP A 86 1.49 -1.82 -8.00
CA ASP A 86 0.91 -0.55 -7.57
C ASP A 86 -0.31 -0.17 -8.43
N ALA A 87 -0.14 -0.15 -9.77
CA ALA A 87 -1.22 0.13 -10.70
C ALA A 87 -2.36 -0.92 -10.63
N ALA A 88 -2.02 -2.19 -10.42
CA ALA A 88 -3.02 -3.25 -10.25
C ALA A 88 -3.84 -3.06 -8.96
N LEU A 89 -3.19 -2.62 -7.87
CA LEU A 89 -3.87 -2.31 -6.61
C LEU A 89 -4.83 -1.14 -6.81
N ASP A 90 -4.38 -0.04 -7.41
CA ASP A 90 -5.23 1.11 -7.73
C ASP A 90 -6.41 0.73 -8.63
N ALA A 91 -6.17 -0.03 -9.70
CA ALA A 91 -7.22 -0.53 -10.56
C ALA A 91 -8.21 -1.43 -9.80
N SER A 92 -7.72 -2.31 -8.92
CA SER A 92 -8.58 -3.17 -8.11
C SER A 92 -9.47 -2.37 -7.16
N LEU A 93 -8.94 -1.27 -6.59
CA LEU A 93 -9.69 -0.38 -5.72
C LEU A 93 -10.76 0.40 -6.50
N VAL A 94 -10.41 0.92 -7.68
CA VAL A 94 -11.35 1.61 -8.59
C VAL A 94 -12.47 0.65 -9.03
N LEU A 95 -12.15 -0.60 -9.38
CA LEU A 95 -13.14 -1.60 -9.76
C LEU A 95 -14.00 -2.09 -8.58
N ALA A 96 -13.43 -2.17 -7.38
CA ALA A 96 -14.14 -2.58 -6.17
C ALA A 96 -15.11 -1.50 -5.68
N LYS A 97 -14.78 -0.22 -5.92
CA LYS A 97 -15.66 0.90 -5.59
C LYS A 97 -16.88 0.89 -6.52
N ARG A 98 -17.99 0.36 -6.02
CA ARG A 98 -19.28 0.40 -6.72
C ARG A 98 -19.95 1.75 -6.47
N GLU A 99 -20.12 2.52 -7.53
CA GLU A 99 -20.96 3.72 -7.51
C GLU A 99 -22.38 3.33 -7.93
N GLU A 100 -23.36 3.59 -7.06
CA GLU A 100 -24.78 3.44 -7.40
C GLU A 100 -25.39 4.84 -7.40
N SER A 101 -25.90 5.27 -8.57
CA SER A 101 -26.53 6.57 -8.75
C SER A 101 -25.65 7.80 -8.44
N GLY A 102 -24.33 7.69 -8.64
CA GLY A 102 -23.38 8.78 -8.39
C GLY A 102 -22.94 8.92 -6.92
N GLU A 103 -23.38 8.01 -6.04
CA GLU A 103 -22.95 7.93 -4.66
C GLU A 103 -22.10 6.67 -4.44
N SER A 104 -20.94 6.83 -3.78
CA SER A 104 -20.03 5.74 -3.47
C SER A 104 -20.62 4.88 -2.34
N VAL A 105 -21.08 3.67 -2.66
CA VAL A 105 -21.71 2.78 -1.67
C VAL A 105 -20.62 2.04 -0.89
N THR A 106 -20.20 2.61 0.24
CA THR A 106 -19.38 1.88 1.22
C THR A 106 -20.28 0.93 2.01
N ALA A 107 -20.06 -0.38 1.86
CA ALA A 107 -20.85 -1.44 2.50
C ALA A 107 -20.86 -1.36 4.06
N LEU A 108 -19.99 -0.55 4.66
CA LEU A 108 -19.82 -0.45 6.10
C LEU A 108 -20.74 0.58 6.79
N ILE A 109 -21.44 1.45 6.05
CA ILE A 109 -22.21 2.56 6.66
C ILE A 109 -23.66 2.21 7.04
N SER A 110 -24.19 1.05 6.62
CA SER A 110 -25.61 0.72 6.84
C SER A 110 -25.96 0.21 8.26
N ARG A 111 -25.09 0.37 9.26
CA ARG A 111 -25.35 -0.07 10.65
C ARG A 111 -24.89 0.92 11.73
N SER A 112 -25.06 2.21 11.48
CA SER A 112 -25.23 3.20 12.54
C SER A 112 -26.50 3.94 12.17
N GLY A 113 -27.67 3.46 12.57
CA GLY A 113 -28.15 3.72 13.92
C GLY A 113 -29.32 4.68 13.75
N ASP A 114 -30.47 4.11 13.41
CA ASP A 114 -31.78 4.71 13.57
C ASP A 114 -31.92 5.16 15.04
N SER A 115 -31.75 6.46 15.27
CA SER A 115 -31.98 7.11 16.56
C SER A 115 -32.29 8.59 16.31
N THR A 116 -33.56 8.82 15.98
CA THR A 116 -34.38 9.88 16.61
C THR A 116 -33.81 11.31 16.62
N SER A 117 -34.15 12.10 15.61
CA SER A 117 -35.06 13.26 15.79
C SER A 117 -35.02 14.17 14.56
N ALA A 118 -36.19 14.28 13.93
CA ALA A 118 -36.54 15.47 13.19
C ALA A 118 -36.55 16.67 14.14
N ALA A 119 -35.62 17.61 13.95
CA ALA A 119 -35.75 18.97 14.46
C ALA A 119 -35.00 19.93 13.53
N THR A 120 -35.80 20.68 12.76
CA THR A 120 -35.67 22.13 12.48
C THR A 120 -34.28 22.69 12.16
N GLY A 121 -34.14 23.22 10.95
CA GLY A 121 -32.90 23.73 10.40
C GLY A 121 -32.24 24.89 11.14
N ALA A 122 -30.96 25.06 10.85
CA ALA A 122 -30.24 26.32 10.86
C ALA A 122 -28.94 26.13 10.07
N ALA A 123 -28.66 27.06 9.15
CA ALA A 123 -27.35 27.21 8.53
C ALA A 123 -26.33 27.66 9.58
N ALA A 124 -25.13 27.06 9.58
CA ALA A 124 -23.83 27.59 9.98
C ALA A 124 -22.85 26.41 10.01
N ALA A 125 -21.76 26.46 9.24
CA ALA A 125 -20.39 26.68 9.73
C ALA A 125 -19.85 25.46 10.51
N ASP A 126 -18.62 25.01 10.43
CA ASP A 126 -17.38 25.48 9.84
C ASP A 126 -16.44 24.25 9.89
N ASP A 127 -15.33 24.34 9.17
CA ASP A 127 -14.03 23.79 9.54
C ASP A 127 -13.96 22.40 10.23
N ARG A 128 -13.87 21.33 9.43
CA ARG A 128 -13.37 20.03 9.93
C ARG A 128 -11.86 19.99 9.80
N SER A 129 -11.22 20.57 10.80
CA SER A 129 -9.79 20.46 11.09
C SER A 129 -9.33 18.99 11.03
N THR A 130 -8.36 18.70 10.16
CA THR A 130 -7.68 17.41 10.09
C THR A 130 -6.80 17.24 11.33
N ALA A 131 -7.34 16.60 12.36
CA ALA A 131 -6.60 16.28 13.57
C ALA A 131 -5.49 15.27 13.25
N THR A 132 -4.25 15.73 13.30
CA THR A 132 -3.06 14.88 13.42
C THR A 132 -2.79 14.70 14.90
N ASP A 133 -3.04 13.49 15.41
CA ASP A 133 -2.62 13.05 16.75
C ASP A 133 -1.09 12.93 16.74
N GLY A 134 -0.42 13.98 17.19
CA GLY A 134 1.03 14.02 17.33
C GLY A 134 1.45 14.98 18.42
N GLY A 135 1.71 14.47 19.62
CA GLY A 135 2.44 15.18 20.67
C GLY A 135 1.94 14.91 22.08
N ARG A 136 2.66 14.07 22.83
CA ARG A 136 2.54 14.01 24.30
C ARG A 136 3.54 15.00 24.88
N ASP A 137 3.06 16.11 25.41
CA ASP A 137 3.89 17.02 26.20
C ASP A 137 4.02 16.52 27.63
N SER A 138 5.27 16.53 28.09
CA SER A 138 5.69 16.13 29.43
C SER A 138 5.18 17.18 30.44
N ASP A 139 4.42 16.73 31.44
CA ASP A 139 3.96 17.57 32.55
C ASP A 139 5.15 18.17 33.32
N ALA A 140 5.43 19.44 33.08
CA ALA A 140 6.16 20.29 34.00
C ALA A 140 5.22 20.66 35.17
N SER A 141 5.28 19.89 36.25
CA SER A 141 4.60 20.23 37.50
C SER A 141 5.32 21.38 38.20
N THR A 142 4.76 22.57 38.05
CA THR A 142 5.06 23.75 38.87
C THR A 142 4.36 23.60 40.21
N ALA A 143 5.11 23.42 41.29
CA ALA A 143 4.59 23.52 42.66
C ALA A 143 5.39 24.59 43.44
N THR A 144 4.78 25.77 43.48
CA THR A 144 4.60 26.69 44.61
C THR A 144 5.76 26.95 45.57
N ALA A 145 6.12 28.23 45.64
CA ALA A 145 6.98 28.84 46.63
C ALA A 145 6.44 28.69 48.07
N ASP A 146 7.34 28.42 49.01
CA ASP A 146 7.20 28.84 50.40
C ASP A 146 8.55 29.35 50.91
N SER A 147 8.48 30.44 51.64
CA SER A 147 9.59 31.29 52.07
C SER A 147 9.82 31.12 53.57
N SER A 148 11.05 30.78 53.99
CA SER A 148 11.54 31.09 55.35
C SER A 148 13.06 30.90 55.43
N GLU A 149 13.71 32.03 55.75
CA GLU A 149 14.81 32.20 56.72
C GLU A 149 16.08 31.32 56.68
N GLY A 150 17.22 32.00 56.58
CA GLY A 150 18.21 31.95 57.65
C GLY A 150 19.51 31.18 57.42
N GLY A 151 20.63 31.84 57.74
CA GLY A 151 21.89 31.20 58.16
C GLY A 151 22.90 30.95 57.04
N GLU A 152 23.86 31.84 56.83
CA GLU A 152 25.17 31.87 57.51
C GLU A 152 26.20 30.85 57.02
N SER A 153 27.24 31.42 56.39
CA SER A 153 28.66 31.22 56.71
C SER A 153 29.44 30.02 56.14
N ARG A 154 30.56 30.44 55.51
CA ARG A 154 31.85 29.77 55.23
C ARG A 154 32.02 29.04 53.90
#